data_AF-A0A952N469-F1
#
_entry.id   AF-A0A952N469-F1
#
_cell.length_a   1.000
_cell.length_b   1.000
_cell.length_c   1.000
_cell.angle_alpha   90.00
_cell.angle_beta   90.00
_cell.angle_gamma   90.00
#
_symmetry.space_group_name_H-M   'P 1'
#
loop_
_entity.id
_entity.type
_entity.pdbx_description
1 polymer ?
#
loop_
_entity_poly.entity_id
_entity_poly.type
_entity_poly.pdbx_seq_one_letter_code
_entity_poly.pdbx_strand_id
1 'polypeptide(L)'
;MSNTVHQLFTDNKPSILFLVKFVVLYFILNTLYGLYIEWYSPQADPLTWFVSNNTRWLLSIFHDQITISSSGLIEKIAIQRQGITVINMFEGCNSINVMIVFVVFIVAFSNQWYRSWKFILFGLVAIYVVNLARVAGLFWVSYYFPGSFYLFHKYLFTGLIYIGVFILWYYWIKKIRKHEPGNRAA
;
A
#
# COMPACT_ATOMS: atom_id res chain seq x y z
N MET A 1 -7.68 -18.13 -37.52
CA MET A 1 -7.25 -17.23 -36.43
C MET A 1 -8.40 -16.71 -35.57
N SER A 2 -9.59 -16.41 -36.12
CA SER A 2 -10.75 -15.95 -35.33
C SER A 2 -11.24 -16.97 -34.25
N ASN A 3 -11.28 -18.26 -34.57
CA ASN A 3 -11.77 -19.30 -33.65
C ASN A 3 -10.86 -19.54 -32.43
N THR A 4 -9.55 -19.34 -32.57
CA THR A 4 -8.56 -19.58 -31.51
C THR A 4 -8.67 -18.53 -30.40
N VAL A 5 -8.92 -17.27 -30.77
CA VAL A 5 -9.11 -16.18 -29.80
C VAL A 5 -10.42 -16.39 -29.04
N HIS A 6 -11.50 -16.75 -29.75
CA HIS A 6 -12.79 -16.99 -29.10
C HIS A 6 -12.73 -18.16 -28.09
N GLN A 7 -12.03 -19.25 -28.42
CA GLN A 7 -11.78 -20.37 -27.50
C GLN A 7 -10.97 -19.94 -26.25
N LEU A 8 -9.92 -19.13 -26.40
CA LEU A 8 -9.15 -18.60 -25.27
C LEU A 8 -10.02 -17.80 -24.27
N PHE A 9 -10.99 -17.04 -24.78
CA PHE A 9 -11.92 -16.25 -23.97
C PHE A 9 -12.97 -17.12 -23.24
N THR A 10 -13.48 -18.18 -23.89
CA THR A 10 -14.47 -19.07 -23.27
C THR A 10 -13.84 -19.94 -22.18
N ASP A 11 -12.64 -20.45 -22.39
CA ASP A 11 -11.97 -21.37 -21.46
C ASP A 11 -11.46 -20.64 -20.21
N ASN A 12 -11.13 -19.34 -20.33
CA ASN A 12 -10.59 -18.52 -19.23
C ASN A 12 -11.57 -17.48 -18.69
N LYS A 13 -12.87 -17.63 -18.99
CA LYS A 13 -13.91 -16.67 -18.59
C LYS A 13 -13.84 -16.25 -17.10
N PRO A 14 -13.62 -17.15 -16.11
CA PRO A 14 -13.50 -16.75 -14.71
C PRO A 14 -12.27 -15.86 -14.43
N SER A 15 -11.13 -16.20 -15.02
CA SER A 15 -9.88 -15.45 -14.86
C SER A 15 -9.94 -14.07 -15.50
N ILE A 16 -10.56 -13.98 -16.69
CA ILE A 16 -10.76 -12.71 -17.40
C ILE A 16 -11.74 -11.83 -16.63
N LEU A 17 -12.83 -12.40 -16.10
CA LEU A 17 -13.78 -11.66 -15.27
C LEU A 17 -13.12 -11.12 -13.98
N PHE A 18 -12.27 -11.92 -13.33
CA PHE A 18 -11.46 -11.46 -12.21
C PHE A 18 -10.58 -10.28 -12.62
N LEU A 19 -9.84 -10.41 -13.72
CA LEU A 19 -8.92 -9.39 -14.20
C LEU A 19 -9.64 -8.07 -14.50
N VAL A 20 -10.78 -8.12 -15.19
CA VAL A 20 -11.59 -6.93 -15.49
C VAL A 20 -12.08 -6.27 -14.20
N LYS A 21 -12.63 -7.05 -13.24
CA LYS A 21 -13.06 -6.53 -11.94
C LYS A 21 -11.89 -5.87 -11.19
N PHE A 22 -10.74 -6.53 -11.16
CA PHE A 22 -9.53 -6.03 -10.52
C PHE A 22 -9.12 -4.69 -11.11
N VAL A 23 -8.98 -4.61 -12.44
CA VAL A 23 -8.55 -3.40 -13.14
C VAL A 23 -9.54 -2.25 -12.91
N VAL A 24 -10.85 -2.51 -13.07
CA VAL A 24 -11.89 -1.49 -12.87
C VAL A 24 -11.90 -0.97 -11.44
N LEU A 25 -11.93 -1.85 -10.43
CA LEU A 25 -11.91 -1.46 -9.03
C LEU A 25 -10.62 -0.72 -8.64
N TYR A 26 -9.47 -1.16 -9.18
CA TYR A 26 -8.18 -0.50 -8.98
C TYR A 26 -8.22 0.93 -9.51
N PHE A 27 -8.66 1.14 -10.75
CA PHE A 27 -8.75 2.48 -11.31
C PHE A 27 -9.74 3.37 -10.57
N ILE A 28 -10.91 2.85 -10.20
CA ILE A 28 -11.91 3.61 -9.43
C ILE A 28 -11.31 4.07 -8.10
N LEU A 29 -10.74 3.15 -7.30
CA LEU A 29 -10.23 3.50 -5.98
C LEU A 29 -8.99 4.38 -6.03
N ASN A 30 -8.08 4.18 -6.99
CA ASN A 30 -6.92 5.08 -7.16
C ASN A 30 -7.36 6.47 -7.62
N THR A 31 -8.37 6.56 -8.50
CA THR A 31 -8.91 7.87 -8.92
C THR A 31 -9.56 8.59 -7.75
N LEU A 32 -10.38 7.88 -6.96
CA LEU A 32 -10.99 8.45 -5.76
C LEU A 32 -9.93 8.91 -4.74
N TYR A 33 -8.85 8.15 -4.60
CA TYR A 33 -7.74 8.54 -3.72
C TYR A 33 -6.94 9.73 -4.28
N GLY A 34 -6.72 9.80 -5.59
CA GLY A 34 -6.12 10.96 -6.24
C GLY A 34 -6.96 12.23 -6.05
N LEU A 35 -8.26 12.15 -6.28
CA LEU A 35 -9.21 13.24 -6.01
C LEU A 35 -9.22 13.64 -4.53
N TYR A 36 -9.10 12.66 -3.63
CA TYR A 36 -8.96 12.93 -2.20
C TYR A 36 -7.70 13.74 -1.90
N ILE A 37 -6.54 13.40 -2.47
CA ILE A 37 -5.30 14.18 -2.30
C ILE A 37 -5.45 15.59 -2.88
N GLU A 38 -5.98 15.71 -4.10
CA GLU A 38 -6.18 16.99 -4.78
C GLU A 38 -7.09 17.93 -3.97
N TRP A 39 -8.07 17.39 -3.25
CA TRP A 39 -8.93 18.21 -2.38
C TRP A 39 -8.17 18.90 -1.24
N TYR A 40 -7.05 18.32 -0.77
CA TYR A 40 -6.21 18.94 0.25
C TYR A 40 -5.08 19.79 -0.33
N SER A 41 -4.81 19.71 -1.64
CA SER A 41 -3.76 20.48 -2.30
C SER A 41 -3.94 22.00 -2.07
N PRO A 42 -2.87 22.76 -1.74
CA PRO A 42 -1.45 22.39 -1.76
C PRO A 42 -0.92 21.78 -0.45
N GLN A 43 -1.78 21.46 0.51
CA GLN A 43 -1.39 20.88 1.80
C GLN A 43 -1.32 19.36 1.72
N ALA A 44 -0.49 18.75 2.56
CA ALA A 44 -0.46 17.29 2.68
C ALA A 44 -1.79 16.77 3.23
N ASP A 45 -2.28 15.66 2.65
CA ASP A 45 -3.53 15.05 3.05
C ASP A 45 -3.47 14.48 4.50
N PRO A 46 -4.63 14.33 5.17
CA PRO A 46 -4.71 13.81 6.53
C PRO A 46 -4.06 12.43 6.75
N LEU A 47 -4.06 11.54 5.76
CA LEU A 47 -3.44 10.21 5.88
C LEU A 47 -1.92 10.33 5.88
N THR A 48 -1.37 11.18 5.01
CA THR A 48 0.07 11.51 5.02
C THR A 48 0.49 12.15 6.35
N TRP A 49 -0.33 13.05 6.91
CA TRP A 49 -0.13 13.57 8.27
C TRP A 49 -0.14 12.50 9.35
N PHE A 50 -1.12 11.61 9.29
CA PHE A 50 -1.26 10.52 10.25
C PHE A 50 -0.04 9.60 10.22
N VAL A 51 0.39 9.15 9.03
CA VAL A 51 1.60 8.30 8.89
C VAL A 51 2.86 9.04 9.34
N SER A 52 2.97 10.34 9.02
CA SER A 52 4.12 11.16 9.44
C SER A 52 4.24 11.24 10.96
N ASN A 53 3.12 11.48 11.65
CA ASN A 53 3.11 11.56 13.11
C ASN A 53 3.40 10.21 13.78
N ASN A 54 2.86 9.10 13.24
CA ASN A 54 3.17 7.77 13.76
C ASN A 54 4.64 7.40 13.51
N THR A 55 5.20 7.80 12.38
CA THR A 55 6.63 7.63 12.07
C THR A 55 7.50 8.45 13.02
N ARG A 56 7.13 9.72 13.28
CA ARG A 56 7.78 10.57 14.29
C ARG A 56 7.81 9.88 15.65
N TRP A 57 6.68 9.34 16.09
CA TRP A 57 6.57 8.60 17.34
C TRP A 57 7.50 7.37 17.35
N LEU A 58 7.50 6.57 16.30
CA LEU A 58 8.39 5.41 16.19
C LEU A 58 9.88 5.81 16.22
N LEU A 59 10.26 6.88 15.51
CA LEU A 59 11.63 7.38 15.49
C LEU A 59 12.07 7.97 16.83
N SER A 60 11.15 8.56 17.58
CA SER A 60 11.44 9.13 18.91
C SER A 60 11.87 8.09 19.95
N ILE A 61 11.66 6.80 19.68
CA ILE A 61 12.18 5.70 20.52
C ILE A 61 13.71 5.60 20.40
N PHE A 62 14.28 6.00 19.27
CA PHE A 62 15.71 5.80 18.95
C PHE A 62 16.51 7.11 18.89
N HIS A 63 15.84 8.25 18.66
CA HIS A 63 16.49 9.55 18.48
C HIS A 63 15.73 10.63 19.26
N ASP A 64 16.49 11.51 19.91
CA ASP A 64 15.94 12.70 20.54
C ASP A 64 15.59 13.78 19.49
N GLN A 65 14.64 14.66 19.83
CA GLN A 65 14.30 15.86 19.06
C GLN A 65 13.82 15.57 17.62
N ILE A 66 12.99 14.53 17.45
CA ILE A 66 12.29 14.27 16.18
C ILE A 66 11.01 15.11 16.12
N THR A 67 10.96 16.02 15.16
CA THR A 67 9.81 16.90 14.91
C THR A 67 9.26 16.70 13.50
N ILE A 68 8.02 17.11 13.30
CA ILE A 68 7.40 17.18 11.97
C ILE A 68 6.99 18.62 11.70
N SER A 69 7.16 19.06 10.46
CA SER A 69 6.69 20.35 10.00
C SER A 69 6.15 20.24 8.59
N SER A 70 5.17 21.08 8.26
CA SER A 70 4.69 21.27 6.90
C SER A 70 4.67 22.77 6.63
N SER A 71 5.09 23.16 5.43
CA SER A 71 4.99 24.55 4.99
C SER A 71 3.55 24.96 4.66
N GLY A 72 2.63 24.00 4.52
CA GLY A 72 1.26 24.23 4.05
C GLY A 72 1.17 24.69 2.58
N LEU A 73 2.31 24.80 1.90
CA LEU A 73 2.43 25.26 0.51
C LEU A 73 2.88 24.14 -0.43
N ILE A 74 3.18 22.97 0.13
CA ILE A 74 3.66 21.79 -0.59
C ILE A 74 3.00 20.57 0.07
N GLU A 75 2.63 19.59 -0.73
CA GLU A 75 2.01 18.32 -0.34
C GLU A 75 3.02 17.35 0.32
N LYS A 76 3.85 17.90 1.22
CA LYS A 76 4.93 17.19 1.89
C LYS A 76 4.96 17.55 3.37
N ILE A 77 5.38 16.57 4.16
CA ILE A 77 5.64 16.73 5.59
C ILE A 77 7.10 16.40 5.83
N ALA A 78 7.84 17.39 6.31
CA ALA A 78 9.24 17.23 6.66
C ALA A 78 9.33 16.54 8.02
N ILE A 79 10.04 15.41 8.08
CA ILE A 79 10.47 14.78 9.32
C ILE A 79 11.89 15.26 9.60
N GLN A 80 12.06 15.90 10.74
CA GLN A 80 13.25 16.64 11.11
C GLN A 80 13.93 16.02 12.34
N ARG A 81 15.25 16.18 12.41
CA ARG A 81 16.05 15.89 13.60
C ARG A 81 16.84 17.13 13.95
N GLN A 82 16.68 17.63 15.17
CA GLN A 82 17.37 18.85 15.63
C GLN A 82 17.13 20.05 14.68
N GLY A 83 15.93 20.17 14.13
CA GLY A 83 15.54 21.26 13.21
C GLY A 83 15.99 21.07 11.74
N ILE A 84 16.75 20.03 11.42
CA ILE A 84 17.19 19.72 10.05
C ILE A 84 16.27 18.68 9.42
N THR A 85 15.76 18.96 8.23
CA THR A 85 14.95 18.00 7.45
C THR A 85 15.78 16.82 6.98
N VAL A 86 15.39 15.62 7.40
CA VAL A 86 16.07 14.37 7.04
C VAL A 86 15.33 13.64 5.92
N ILE A 87 14.00 13.64 5.95
CA ILE A 87 13.17 13.03 4.92
C ILE A 87 11.85 13.79 4.78
N ASN A 88 11.34 13.85 3.56
CA ASN A 88 10.01 14.40 3.27
C ASN A 88 9.05 13.25 2.98
N MET A 89 7.96 13.18 3.76
CA MET A 89 6.85 12.26 3.54
C MET A 89 5.82 12.90 2.61
N PHE A 90 5.34 12.13 1.64
CA PHE A 90 4.29 12.49 0.68
C PHE A 90 3.41 11.25 0.43
N GLU A 91 2.37 11.39 -0.40
CA GLU A 91 1.38 10.32 -0.63
C GLU A 91 2.02 8.97 -1.00
N GLY A 92 3.07 8.96 -1.83
CA GLY A 92 3.75 7.73 -2.24
C GLY A 92 4.49 6.98 -1.10
N CYS A 93 4.61 7.60 0.08
CA CYS A 93 5.22 7.01 1.27
C CYS A 93 4.19 6.51 2.30
N ASN A 94 2.90 6.83 2.16
CA ASN A 94 1.87 6.53 3.17
C ASN A 94 1.22 5.13 3.01
N SER A 95 1.65 4.38 1.98
CA SER A 95 1.22 3.02 1.58
C SER A 95 -0.25 2.82 1.21
N ILE A 96 -1.04 3.88 1.06
CA ILE A 96 -2.46 3.76 0.68
C ILE A 96 -2.64 3.10 -0.70
N ASN A 97 -1.82 3.46 -1.69
CA ASN A 97 -1.86 2.79 -3.01
C ASN A 97 -1.63 1.27 -2.93
N VAL A 98 -0.76 0.82 -2.02
CA VAL A 98 -0.51 -0.61 -1.79
C VAL A 98 -1.69 -1.27 -1.08
N MET A 99 -2.29 -0.60 -0.10
CA MET A 99 -3.50 -1.06 0.58
C MET A 99 -4.67 -1.20 -0.40
N ILE A 100 -4.84 -0.24 -1.32
CA ILE A 100 -5.86 -0.31 -2.38
C ILE A 100 -5.65 -1.56 -3.23
N VAL A 101 -4.44 -1.79 -3.76
CA VAL A 101 -4.14 -2.99 -4.55
C VAL A 101 -4.45 -4.27 -3.77
N PHE A 102 -4.06 -4.32 -2.50
CA PHE A 102 -4.32 -5.46 -1.62
C PHE A 102 -5.82 -5.76 -1.48
N VAL A 103 -6.62 -4.74 -1.18
CA VAL A 103 -8.08 -4.88 -1.01
C VAL A 103 -8.75 -5.25 -2.33
N VAL A 104 -8.39 -4.56 -3.41
CA VAL A 104 -8.95 -4.78 -4.75
C VAL A 104 -8.70 -6.22 -5.20
N PHE A 105 -7.50 -6.76 -4.97
CA PHE A 105 -7.22 -8.16 -5.27
C PHE A 105 -8.18 -9.11 -4.56
N ILE A 106 -8.35 -8.96 -3.25
CA ILE A 106 -9.23 -9.83 -2.46
C ILE A 106 -10.69 -9.69 -2.90
N VAL A 107 -11.17 -8.47 -3.11
CA VAL A 107 -12.57 -8.20 -3.50
C VAL A 107 -12.85 -8.70 -4.91
N ALA A 108 -11.93 -8.49 -5.86
CA ALA A 108 -12.09 -8.96 -7.23
C ALA A 108 -12.05 -10.50 -7.30
N PHE A 109 -11.23 -11.15 -6.47
CA PHE A 109 -11.04 -12.60 -6.48
C PHE A 109 -12.06 -13.38 -5.63
N SER A 110 -12.62 -12.77 -4.59
CA SER A 110 -13.60 -13.42 -3.71
C SER A 110 -15.03 -13.27 -4.24
N ASN A 111 -15.75 -14.39 -4.37
CA ASN A 111 -17.18 -14.36 -4.64
C ASN A 111 -17.98 -13.84 -3.42
N GLN A 112 -17.41 -13.91 -2.22
CA GLN A 112 -18.06 -13.53 -0.96
C GLN A 112 -17.10 -12.70 -0.10
N TRP A 113 -16.73 -11.52 -0.62
CA TRP A 113 -15.73 -10.63 -0.02
C TRP A 113 -15.97 -10.33 1.47
N TYR A 114 -17.24 -10.32 1.90
CA TYR A 114 -17.62 -10.14 3.30
C TYR A 114 -17.03 -11.21 4.24
N ARG A 115 -16.75 -12.43 3.77
CA ARG A 115 -16.07 -13.47 4.57
C ARG A 115 -14.60 -13.18 4.80
N SER A 116 -14.02 -12.37 3.92
CA SER A 116 -12.62 -11.96 3.98
C SER A 116 -12.40 -10.67 4.76
N TRP A 117 -13.44 -10.02 5.30
CA TRP A 117 -13.33 -8.70 5.94
C TRP A 117 -12.32 -8.67 7.10
N LYS A 118 -12.32 -9.71 7.96
CA LYS A 118 -11.36 -9.82 9.07
C LYS A 118 -9.93 -9.91 8.56
N PHE A 119 -9.73 -10.65 7.47
CA PHE A 119 -8.42 -10.79 6.85
C PHE A 119 -7.98 -9.52 6.13
N ILE A 120 -8.92 -8.82 5.48
CA ILE A 120 -8.67 -7.51 4.88
C ILE A 120 -8.19 -6.55 5.97
N LEU A 121 -8.91 -6.44 7.09
CA LEU A 121 -8.53 -5.56 8.19
C LEU A 121 -7.15 -5.93 8.75
N PHE A 122 -6.89 -7.22 8.98
CA PHE A 122 -5.58 -7.70 9.41
C PHE A 122 -4.47 -7.33 8.42
N GLY A 123 -4.70 -7.55 7.12
CA GLY A 123 -3.73 -7.23 6.07
C GLY A 123 -3.45 -5.74 5.95
N LEU A 124 -4.48 -4.88 6.08
CA LEU A 124 -4.32 -3.43 6.11
C LEU A 124 -3.44 -2.98 7.29
N VAL A 125 -3.67 -3.52 8.49
CA VAL A 125 -2.83 -3.25 9.66
C VAL A 125 -1.41 -3.75 9.45
N ALA A 126 -1.23 -4.96 8.92
CA ALA A 126 0.09 -5.52 8.64
C ALA A 126 0.88 -4.66 7.64
N ILE A 127 0.26 -4.26 6.52
CA ILE A 127 0.86 -3.38 5.52
C ILE A 127 1.22 -2.02 6.13
N TYR A 128 0.35 -1.46 6.98
CA TYR A 128 0.60 -0.20 7.67
C TYR A 128 1.83 -0.29 8.59
N VAL A 129 1.93 -1.34 9.42
CA VAL A 129 3.07 -1.53 10.33
C VAL A 129 4.38 -1.69 9.56
N VAL A 130 4.39 -2.50 8.50
CA VAL A 130 5.57 -2.64 7.63
C VAL A 130 5.93 -1.30 6.97
N ASN A 131 4.94 -0.49 6.59
CA ASN A 131 5.20 0.84 6.05
C ASN A 131 5.85 1.78 7.06
N LEU A 132 5.38 1.81 8.31
CA LEU A 132 6.02 2.61 9.37
C LEU A 132 7.49 2.20 9.56
N ALA A 133 7.78 0.89 9.59
CA ALA A 133 9.15 0.39 9.67
C ALA A 133 9.98 0.78 8.44
N ARG A 134 9.41 0.73 7.23
CA ARG A 134 10.06 1.19 6.00
C ARG A 134 10.46 2.67 6.09
N VAL A 135 9.53 3.54 6.50
CA VAL A 135 9.80 4.98 6.54
C VAL A 135 10.83 5.29 7.62
N ALA A 136 10.76 4.65 8.77
CA ALA A 136 11.80 4.78 9.81
C ALA A 136 13.18 4.29 9.31
N GLY A 137 13.22 3.17 8.57
CA GLY A 137 14.44 2.70 7.93
C GLY A 137 14.98 3.68 6.89
N LEU A 138 14.10 4.28 6.08
CA LEU A 138 14.48 5.32 5.11
C LEU A 138 15.01 6.58 5.77
N PHE A 139 14.48 6.95 6.92
CA PHE A 139 15.03 8.05 7.71
C PHE A 139 16.48 7.78 8.11
N TRP A 140 16.81 6.57 8.61
CA TRP A 140 18.19 6.21 8.93
C TRP A 140 19.09 6.14 7.70
N VAL A 141 18.62 5.56 6.60
CA VAL A 141 19.39 5.53 5.35
C VAL A 141 19.66 6.95 4.85
N SER A 142 18.67 7.84 4.89
CA SER A 142 18.84 9.25 4.49
C SER A 142 19.88 9.96 5.35
N TYR A 143 19.89 9.67 6.65
CA TYR A 143 20.80 10.31 7.60
C TYR A 143 22.25 9.78 7.51
N TYR A 144 22.45 8.47 7.49
CA TYR A 144 23.78 7.85 7.54
C TYR A 144 24.37 7.51 6.17
N PHE A 145 23.52 7.21 5.17
CA PHE A 145 23.92 6.74 3.85
C PHE A 145 23.15 7.44 2.72
N PRO A 146 23.19 8.78 2.62
CA PRO A 146 22.37 9.54 1.68
C PRO A 146 22.57 9.11 0.22
N GLY A 147 23.80 8.73 -0.16
CA GLY A 147 24.10 8.22 -1.51
C GLY A 147 23.38 6.92 -1.87
N SER A 148 22.99 6.11 -0.88
CA SER A 148 22.26 4.86 -1.06
C SER A 148 20.74 5.03 -0.96
N PHE A 149 20.24 6.21 -0.60
CA PHE A 149 18.80 6.47 -0.43
C PHE A 149 18.03 6.03 -1.68
N TYR A 150 18.49 6.50 -2.86
CA TYR A 150 18.39 5.88 -4.18
C TYR A 150 17.78 4.46 -4.22
N LEU A 151 18.68 3.56 -3.86
CA LEU A 151 18.56 2.14 -4.02
C LEU A 151 17.60 1.54 -2.98
N PHE A 152 17.72 2.00 -1.73
CA PHE A 152 16.90 1.50 -0.64
C PHE A 152 15.43 1.85 -0.82
N HIS A 153 15.11 3.09 -1.20
CA HIS A 153 13.71 3.52 -1.33
C HIS A 153 13.01 2.89 -2.53
N LYS A 154 13.70 2.78 -3.67
CA LYS A 154 13.10 2.35 -4.92
C LYS A 154 13.04 0.84 -5.05
N TYR A 155 14.10 0.12 -4.65
CA TYR A 155 14.21 -1.31 -4.88
C TYR A 155 13.97 -2.11 -3.61
N LEU A 156 14.77 -1.89 -2.55
CA LEU A 156 14.73 -2.76 -1.38
C LEU A 156 13.39 -2.65 -0.64
N PHE A 157 13.03 -1.47 -0.18
CA PHE A 157 11.83 -1.31 0.64
C PHE A 157 10.54 -1.50 -0.16
N THR A 158 10.52 -1.11 -1.44
CA THR A 158 9.39 -1.40 -2.34
C THR A 158 9.23 -2.91 -2.54
N GLY A 159 10.34 -3.61 -2.80
CA GLY A 159 10.35 -5.07 -2.94
C GLY A 159 9.85 -5.78 -1.69
N LEU A 160 10.30 -5.36 -0.50
CA LEU A 160 9.87 -5.94 0.77
C LEU A 160 8.36 -5.81 1.01
N ILE A 161 7.78 -4.64 0.73
CA ILE A 161 6.34 -4.44 0.85
C ILE A 161 5.59 -5.36 -0.12
N TYR A 162 6.03 -5.46 -1.38
CA TYR A 162 5.37 -6.31 -2.38
C TYR A 162 5.47 -7.79 -2.02
N ILE A 163 6.63 -8.26 -1.56
CA ILE A 163 6.80 -9.63 -1.05
C ILE A 163 5.81 -9.87 0.11
N GLY A 164 5.69 -8.93 1.05
CA GLY A 164 4.72 -9.01 2.14
C GLY A 164 3.27 -9.14 1.66
N VAL A 165 2.87 -8.33 0.68
CA VAL A 165 1.54 -8.39 0.06
C VAL A 165 1.30 -9.74 -0.64
N PHE A 166 2.28 -10.26 -1.38
CA PHE A 166 2.20 -11.58 -2.01
C PHE A 166 2.06 -12.70 -0.98
N ILE A 167 2.78 -12.64 0.13
CA ILE A 167 2.66 -13.61 1.24
C ILE A 167 1.25 -13.56 1.83
N LEU A 168 0.71 -12.36 2.07
CA LEU A 168 -0.66 -12.19 2.57
C LEU A 168 -1.69 -12.79 1.61
N TRP A 169 -1.59 -12.50 0.31
CA TRP A 169 -2.47 -13.09 -0.70
C TRP A 169 -2.35 -14.62 -0.77
N TYR A 170 -1.13 -15.15 -0.77
CA TYR A 170 -0.90 -16.59 -0.76
C TYR A 170 -1.55 -17.26 0.45
N TYR A 171 -1.36 -16.69 1.64
CA TYR A 171 -1.98 -17.18 2.87
C TYR A 171 -3.51 -17.16 2.78
N TRP A 172 -4.08 -16.05 2.31
CA TRP A 172 -5.52 -15.89 2.13
C TRP A 172 -6.11 -16.94 1.17
N ILE A 173 -5.48 -17.13 0.00
CA ILE A 173 -5.90 -18.11 -1.01
C ILE A 173 -5.90 -19.52 -0.40
N LYS A 174 -4.83 -19.88 0.31
CA LYS A 174 -4.64 -21.23 0.85
C LYS A 174 -5.56 -21.53 2.04
N LYS A 175 -5.78 -20.57 2.92
CA LYS A 175 -6.44 -20.79 4.22
C LYS A 175 -7.87 -20.30 4.30
N ILE A 176 -8.26 -19.27 3.57
CA ILE A 176 -9.60 -18.67 3.71
C ILE A 176 -10.46 -19.06 2.52
N ARG A 177 -9.97 -18.86 1.29
CA ARG A 177 -10.73 -19.15 0.07
C ARG A 177 -11.09 -20.63 -0.08
N LYS A 178 -10.20 -21.55 0.29
CA LYS A 178 -10.46 -23.01 0.19
C LYS A 178 -11.69 -23.46 1.01
N HIS A 179 -12.03 -22.74 2.07
CA HIS A 179 -13.13 -23.13 2.96
C HIS A 179 -14.48 -22.48 2.63
N GLU A 180 -14.56 -21.61 1.61
CA GLU A 180 -15.82 -21.01 1.16
C GLU A 180 -16.76 -22.06 0.52
N PRO A 181 -18.06 -22.13 0.92
CA PRO A 181 -18.99 -23.19 0.55
C PRO A 181 -19.44 -23.23 -0.93
N GLY A 182 -18.80 -22.47 -1.82
CA GLY A 182 -18.96 -22.61 -3.28
C GLY A 182 -17.73 -23.19 -3.99
N ASN A 183 -16.63 -23.41 -3.27
CA ASN A 183 -15.33 -23.81 -3.82
C ASN A 183 -14.93 -25.25 -3.43
N ARG A 184 -15.85 -26.01 -2.81
CA ARG A 184 -15.68 -27.43 -2.43
C ARG A 184 -16.20 -28.41 -3.48
N ALA A 185 -16.76 -27.91 -4.58
CA ALA A 185 -17.40 -28.70 -5.64
C ALA A 185 -16.65 -28.63 -6.99
N ALA A 186 -15.40 -28.15 -6.99
CA ALA A 186 -14.51 -28.12 -8.14
C ALA A 186 -13.21 -28.85 -7.81
#